data_AF-A0A1M7ENF5-F1
#
_entry.id   AF-A0A1M7ENF5-F1
#
_cell.length_a   1.000
_cell.length_b   1.000
_cell.length_c   1.000
_cell.angle_alpha   90.00
_cell.angle_beta   90.00
_cell.angle_gamma   90.00
#
_symmetry.space_group_name_H-M   'P 1'
#
loop_
_entity.id
_entity.type
_entity.pdbx_description
1 polymer ?
#
loop_
_entity_poly.entity_id
_entity_poly.type
_entity_poly.pdbx_seq_one_letter_code
_entity_poly.pdbx_strand_id
1 'polypeptide(L)'
;MEEEKQSEQIPPAPQPPAQQEEKPPFDLDLLMYFIKIIRTVFVGLFWMLVNIFLGLYLGFGVPEESTPGRLIFFYSWLIISLTAYIYYIWKMWRKKEKVP
;
A
#
# COMPACT_ATOMS: atom_id res chain seq x y z
N MET A 1 34.00 68.51 -10.06
CA MET A 1 32.89 67.92 -9.27
C MET A 1 31.81 67.39 -10.21
N GLU A 2 32.18 66.64 -11.25
CA GLU A 2 31.23 66.13 -12.26
C GLU A 2 31.67 64.76 -12.80
N GLU A 3 32.22 63.88 -11.95
CA GLU A 3 32.60 62.52 -12.35
C GLU A 3 31.59 61.42 -11.96
N GLU A 4 30.41 61.76 -11.42
CA GLU A 4 29.47 60.73 -10.91
C GLU A 4 28.20 60.53 -11.75
N LYS A 5 28.12 61.05 -12.98
CA LYS A 5 26.91 60.91 -13.82
C LYS A 5 27.01 59.89 -14.95
N GLN A 6 27.97 58.98 -14.87
CA GLN A 6 28.11 57.87 -15.81
C GLN A 6 28.27 56.54 -15.08
N SER A 7 27.46 56.32 -14.04
CA SER A 7 27.20 54.98 -13.51
C SER A 7 26.36 54.21 -14.52
N GLU A 8 27.04 53.68 -15.53
CA GLU A 8 26.82 52.39 -16.19
C GLU A 8 25.43 51.79 -15.94
N GLN A 9 24.47 52.19 -16.78
CA GLN A 9 23.19 51.52 -16.88
C GLN A 9 23.39 50.19 -17.63
N ILE A 10 23.95 49.22 -16.92
CA ILE A 10 24.09 47.83 -17.37
C ILE A 10 22.65 47.28 -17.46
N PRO A 11 22.18 46.80 -18.61
CA PRO A 11 20.86 46.18 -18.70
C PRO A 11 20.80 44.99 -17.72
N PRO A 12 19.68 44.77 -17.02
CA PRO A 12 19.56 43.64 -16.11
C PRO A 12 19.86 42.36 -16.90
N ALA A 13 20.84 41.59 -16.42
CA ALA A 13 21.23 40.33 -17.04
C ALA A 13 19.98 39.48 -17.35
N PRO A 14 19.92 38.77 -18.48
CA PRO A 14 18.84 37.83 -18.74
C PRO A 14 18.75 36.89 -17.53
N GLN A 15 17.62 36.95 -16.83
CA GLN A 15 17.34 36.07 -15.70
C GLN A 15 17.52 34.64 -16.22
N PRO A 16 18.33 33.79 -15.55
CA PRO A 16 18.41 32.39 -15.93
C PRO A 16 16.97 31.86 -15.98
N PRO A 17 16.58 31.15 -17.05
CA PRO A 17 15.21 30.69 -17.23
C PRO A 17 14.78 30.03 -15.92
N ALA A 18 13.68 30.53 -15.35
CA ALA A 18 13.07 29.99 -14.14
C ALA A 18 13.16 28.49 -14.24
N GLN A 19 13.95 27.89 -13.34
CA GLN A 19 14.23 26.46 -13.32
C GLN A 19 12.90 25.76 -13.52
N GLN A 20 12.70 25.17 -14.70
CA GLN A 20 11.59 24.26 -14.91
C GLN A 20 11.84 23.18 -13.88
N GLU A 21 11.06 23.19 -12.80
CA GLU A 21 10.94 22.08 -11.88
C GLU A 21 10.67 20.87 -12.75
N GLU A 22 11.72 20.10 -13.04
CA GLU A 22 11.61 18.80 -13.68
C GLU A 22 10.75 17.95 -12.75
N LYS A 23 9.43 17.97 -12.99
CA LYS A 23 8.51 16.99 -12.40
C LYS A 23 9.09 15.64 -12.78
N PRO A 24 9.56 14.83 -11.82
CA PRO A 24 10.12 13.54 -12.15
C PRO A 24 9.09 12.78 -13.00
N PRO A 25 9.52 12.09 -14.07
CA PRO A 25 8.59 11.58 -15.08
C PRO A 25 7.62 10.51 -14.55
N PHE A 26 7.89 9.95 -13.37
CA PHE A 26 7.01 9.00 -12.68
C PHE A 26 7.14 9.15 -11.18
N ASP A 27 6.00 9.27 -10.48
CA ASP A 27 5.90 9.17 -9.02
C ASP A 27 6.15 7.70 -8.61
N LEU A 28 7.42 7.29 -8.61
CA LEU A 28 7.82 5.93 -8.21
C LEU A 28 7.36 5.60 -6.78
N ASP A 29 7.35 6.61 -5.91
CA ASP A 29 6.80 6.48 -4.56
C ASP A 29 5.32 6.07 -4.58
N LEU A 30 4.50 6.69 -5.43
CA LEU A 30 3.08 6.37 -5.55
C LEU A 30 2.88 4.92 -6.03
N LEU A 31 3.70 4.46 -6.99
CA LEU A 31 3.68 3.07 -7.44
C LEU A 31 4.05 2.09 -6.33
N MET A 32 5.05 2.41 -5.49
CA MET A 32 5.43 1.58 -4.35
C MET A 32 4.28 1.47 -3.32
N TYR A 33 3.58 2.57 -3.05
CA TYR A 33 2.37 2.54 -2.21
C TYR A 33 1.27 1.68 -2.84
N PHE A 34 1.04 1.79 -4.14
CA PHE A 34 0.02 1.01 -4.84
C PHE A 34 0.33 -0.50 -4.83
N ILE A 35 1.58 -0.88 -5.07
CA ILE A 35 2.06 -2.26 -4.97
C ILE A 35 1.84 -2.81 -3.55
N LYS A 36 2.07 -2.00 -2.52
CA LYS A 36 1.80 -2.38 -1.13
C LYS A 36 0.32 -2.70 -0.90
N ILE A 37 -0.59 -1.88 -1.45
CA ILE A 37 -2.04 -2.11 -1.38
C ILE A 37 -2.41 -3.39 -2.13
N ILE A 38 -1.98 -3.53 -3.38
CA ILE A 38 -2.23 -4.73 -4.21
C ILE A 38 -1.79 -5.98 -3.47
N ARG A 39 -0.57 -6.00 -2.92
CA ARG A 39 -0.06 -7.16 -2.16
C ARG A 39 -0.97 -7.50 -0.97
N THR A 40 -1.51 -6.50 -0.30
CA THR A 40 -2.45 -6.70 0.82
C THR A 40 -3.74 -7.35 0.32
N VAL A 41 -4.28 -6.85 -0.80
CA VAL A 41 -5.50 -7.38 -1.42
C VAL A 41 -5.29 -8.81 -1.91
N PHE A 42 -4.17 -9.11 -2.57
CA PHE A 42 -3.82 -10.46 -3.00
C PHE A 42 -3.76 -11.46 -1.84
N VAL A 43 -3.13 -11.06 -0.72
CA VAL A 43 -3.11 -11.89 0.49
C VAL A 43 -4.51 -12.11 1.04
N GLY A 44 -5.37 -11.09 1.02
CA GLY A 44 -6.78 -11.21 1.41
C GLY A 44 -7.58 -12.14 0.50
N LEU A 45 -7.41 -12.03 -0.81
CA LEU A 45 -8.04 -12.92 -1.79
C LEU A 45 -7.55 -14.35 -1.64
N PHE A 46 -6.25 -14.56 -1.44
CA PHE A 46 -5.68 -15.88 -1.19
C PHE A 46 -6.23 -16.48 0.11
N TRP A 47 -6.33 -15.67 1.18
CA TRP A 47 -6.94 -16.08 2.44
C TRP A 47 -8.41 -16.47 2.27
N MET A 48 -9.18 -15.72 1.50
CA MET A 48 -10.58 -16.06 1.17
C MET A 48 -10.67 -17.37 0.38
N LEU A 49 -9.78 -17.60 -0.59
CA LEU A 49 -9.74 -18.82 -1.37
C LEU A 49 -9.46 -20.05 -0.49
N VAL A 50 -8.53 -19.93 0.45
CA VAL A 50 -8.27 -20.97 1.46
C VAL A 50 -9.52 -21.23 2.30
N ASN A 51 -10.24 -20.20 2.75
CA ASN A 51 -11.48 -20.36 3.51
C ASN A 51 -12.59 -21.04 2.70
N ILE A 52 -12.74 -20.72 1.41
CA ILE A 52 -13.70 -21.37 0.51
C ILE A 52 -13.31 -22.84 0.31
N PHE A 53 -12.03 -23.11 0.10
CA PHE A 53 -11.53 -24.49 0.00
C PHE A 53 -11.86 -25.25 1.28
N LEU A 54 -11.51 -24.74 2.46
CA LEU A 54 -11.83 -25.39 3.73
C LEU A 54 -13.34 -25.54 3.98
N GLY A 55 -14.15 -24.57 3.60
CA GLY A 55 -15.60 -24.59 3.83
C GLY A 55 -16.34 -25.56 2.89
N LEU A 56 -16.00 -25.56 1.61
CA LEU A 56 -16.71 -26.31 0.59
C LEU A 56 -16.09 -27.70 0.34
N TYR A 57 -14.75 -27.80 0.26
CA TYR A 57 -14.05 -29.06 -0.05
C TYR A 57 -14.22 -30.12 1.02
N LEU A 58 -14.20 -29.72 2.30
CA LEU A 58 -14.40 -30.63 3.43
C LEU A 58 -15.89 -30.88 3.73
N GLY A 59 -16.81 -30.19 3.04
CA GLY A 59 -18.25 -30.25 3.31
C GLY A 59 -18.65 -29.65 4.66
N PHE A 60 -17.75 -28.91 5.33
CA PHE A 60 -17.96 -28.35 6.67
C PHE A 60 -18.90 -27.15 6.69
N GLY A 61 -19.12 -26.52 5.54
CA GLY A 61 -20.09 -25.44 5.35
C GLY A 61 -21.53 -25.91 5.06
N VAL A 62 -21.76 -27.24 4.94
CA VAL A 62 -23.09 -27.80 4.70
C VAL A 62 -23.61 -28.42 6.00
N PRO A 63 -24.65 -27.84 6.63
CA PRO A 63 -25.16 -28.31 7.92
C PRO A 63 -25.89 -29.66 7.84
N GLU A 64 -26.43 -30.07 6.68
CA GLU A 64 -27.17 -31.34 6.54
C GLU A 64 -26.28 -32.60 6.58
N GLU A 65 -25.01 -32.49 6.18
CA GLU A 65 -24.10 -33.64 6.03
C GLU A 65 -23.02 -33.69 7.13
N SER A 66 -23.05 -32.76 8.10
CA SER A 66 -21.91 -32.49 8.98
C SER A 66 -22.14 -32.86 10.44
N THR A 67 -21.30 -33.78 10.93
CA THR A 67 -21.16 -34.09 12.36
C THR A 67 -20.82 -32.82 13.16
N PRO A 68 -21.44 -32.56 14.33
CA PRO A 68 -21.25 -31.33 15.11
C PRO A 68 -19.78 -30.96 15.39
N GLY A 69 -18.90 -31.96 15.48
CA GLY A 69 -17.47 -31.75 15.75
C GLY A 69 -16.73 -30.97 14.65
N ARG A 70 -17.05 -31.19 13.37
CA ARG A 70 -16.33 -30.48 12.29
C ARG A 70 -16.84 -29.06 12.05
N LEU A 71 -18.08 -28.81 12.47
CA LEU A 71 -18.68 -27.47 12.49
C LEU A 71 -17.92 -26.58 13.49
N ILE A 72 -17.69 -27.07 14.72
CA ILE A 72 -16.90 -26.36 15.74
C ILE A 72 -15.46 -26.13 15.27
N PHE A 73 -14.83 -27.14 14.66
CA PHE A 73 -13.47 -27.03 14.14
C PHE A 73 -13.37 -25.97 13.03
N PHE A 74 -14.32 -25.94 12.09
CA PHE A 74 -14.36 -24.97 11.01
C PHE A 74 -14.51 -23.53 11.51
N TYR A 75 -15.47 -23.27 12.39
CA TYR A 75 -15.67 -21.91 12.92
C TYR A 75 -14.51 -21.45 13.81
N SER A 76 -13.91 -22.36 14.60
CA SER A 76 -12.72 -22.04 15.38
C SER A 76 -11.54 -21.68 14.47
N TRP A 77 -11.33 -22.46 13.40
CA TRP A 77 -10.31 -22.19 12.39
C TRP A 77 -10.54 -20.86 11.66
N LEU A 78 -11.79 -20.57 11.28
CA LEU A 78 -12.18 -19.33 10.63
C LEU A 78 -11.82 -18.13 11.52
N ILE A 79 -12.20 -18.16 12.81
CA ILE A 79 -11.91 -17.09 13.77
C ILE A 79 -10.40 -16.90 13.98
N ILE A 80 -9.64 -17.99 14.13
CA ILE A 80 -8.18 -17.94 14.28
C ILE A 80 -7.55 -17.32 13.04
N SER A 81 -7.94 -17.80 11.86
CA SER A 81 -7.39 -17.33 10.58
C SER A 81 -7.75 -15.87 10.30
N LEU A 82 -8.94 -15.42 10.69
CA LEU A 82 -9.39 -14.03 10.60
C LEU A 82 -8.55 -13.13 11.51
N THR A 83 -8.36 -13.55 12.75
CA THR A 83 -7.54 -12.79 13.73
C THR A 83 -6.09 -12.68 13.25
N ALA A 84 -5.53 -13.78 12.72
CA ALA A 84 -4.19 -13.79 12.13
C ALA A 84 -4.09 -12.85 10.92
N TYR A 85 -5.11 -12.82 10.05
CA TYR A 85 -5.16 -11.93 8.88
C TYR A 85 -5.20 -10.46 9.29
N ILE A 86 -6.07 -10.09 10.24
CA ILE A 86 -6.16 -8.72 10.77
C ILE A 86 -4.83 -8.31 11.42
N TYR A 87 -4.24 -9.19 12.24
CA TYR A 87 -2.93 -8.95 12.85
C TYR A 87 -1.83 -8.76 11.79
N TYR A 88 -1.83 -9.56 10.74
CA TYR A 88 -0.86 -9.46 9.64
C TYR A 88 -0.96 -8.10 8.92
N ILE A 89 -2.16 -7.66 8.56
CA ILE A 89 -2.37 -6.34 7.97
C ILE A 89 -1.90 -5.26 8.93
N TRP A 90 -2.35 -5.30 10.18
CA TRP A 90 -1.99 -4.28 11.15
C TRP A 90 -0.47 -4.20 11.38
N LYS A 91 0.21 -5.35 11.46
CA LYS A 91 1.67 -5.42 11.57
C LYS A 91 2.38 -4.89 10.33
N MET A 92 1.87 -5.18 9.14
CA MET A 92 2.45 -4.70 7.88
C MET A 92 2.33 -3.18 7.74
N TRP A 93 1.20 -2.61 8.17
CA TRP A 93 0.96 -1.17 8.12
C TRP A 93 1.66 -0.39 9.23
N ARG A 94 1.99 -1.03 10.37
CA ARG A 94 2.76 -0.38 11.45
C ARG A 94 4.25 -0.21 11.11
N LYS A 95 4.79 -1.02 10.20
CA LYS A 95 6.17 -0.83 9.73
C LYS A 95 6.20 0.35 8.76
N LYS A 96 6.46 1.54 9.31
CA LYS A 96 6.88 2.71 8.54
C LYS A 96 8.22 2.33 7.91
N GLU A 97 8.26 2.27 6.60
CA GLU A 97 9.51 2.08 5.88
C GLU A 97 10.36 3.30 6.20
N LYS A 98 11.56 3.07 6.76
CA LYS A 98 12.53 4.16 6.93
C LYS A 98 12.85 4.62 5.52
N VAL A 99 12.31 5.78 5.15
CA VAL A 99 12.74 6.53 3.98
C VAL A 99 14.23 6.81 4.20
N PRO A 100 15.16 6.30 3.35
CA PRO A 100 16.56 6.69 3.40
C PRO A 100 16.74 8.14 2.99
#